data_AF-A0A383C6W9-F1
#
_entry.id   AF-A0A383C6W9-F1
#
_cell.length_a   1.000
_cell.length_b   1.000
_cell.length_c   1.000
_cell.angle_alpha   90.00
_cell.angle_beta   90.00
_cell.angle_gamma   90.00
#
_symmetry.space_group_name_H-M   'P 1'
#
loop_
_entity.id
_entity.type
_entity.pdbx_description
1 polymer ?
#
loop_
_entity_poly.entity_id
_entity_poly.type
_entity_poly.pdbx_seq_one_letter_code
_entity_poly.pdbx_strand_id
1 'polypeptide(L)'
;MKKTIASLILATFAVTLLSVAPPLIPADNKTLWKQYEAALKKGLPKTAITHLDPIIARALKDKNYDEAIKAIGKKIAMEGNIQGNLPEEKIVRLEAEIAKAPKEMAPVMDAILANWYWHYFQRNRWRFMQRTQSGAAAGKDIKTWDLARILQEIDTKFQKTLSAREVLKKAPVATYEDLLQKGSTPDSYRPTMFDFVAHNALQFYQAPEQAGAKASDAFEISAK
;
A
#
# COMPACT_ATOMS: atom_id res chain seq x y z
N MET A 1 -45.34 -36.76 -74.35
CA MET A 1 -44.85 -35.44 -73.89
C MET A 1 -45.25 -35.24 -72.44
N LYS A 2 -44.33 -35.38 -71.49
CA LYS A 2 -44.53 -35.02 -70.07
C LYS A 2 -43.26 -34.28 -69.62
N LYS A 3 -43.40 -33.00 -69.27
CA LYS A 3 -42.33 -32.13 -68.75
C LYS A 3 -42.25 -32.34 -67.24
N THR A 4 -41.12 -32.81 -66.72
CA THR A 4 -40.84 -32.82 -65.28
C THR A 4 -39.98 -31.60 -64.94
N ILE A 5 -40.54 -30.70 -64.14
CA ILE A 5 -39.88 -29.51 -63.61
C ILE A 5 -39.09 -29.95 -62.36
N ALA A 6 -37.76 -29.85 -62.41
CA ALA A 6 -36.91 -30.03 -61.25
C ALA A 6 -36.86 -28.70 -60.45
N SER A 7 -37.45 -28.68 -59.25
CA SER A 7 -37.25 -27.59 -58.29
C SER A 7 -36.04 -27.91 -57.42
N LEU A 8 -35.00 -27.09 -57.54
CA LEU A 8 -33.81 -27.11 -56.70
C LEU A 8 -34.11 -26.27 -55.43
N ILE A 9 -34.33 -26.91 -54.28
CA ILE A 9 -34.44 -26.22 -52.99
C ILE A 9 -33.04 -26.18 -52.38
N LEU A 10 -32.40 -25.01 -52.44
CA LEU A 10 -31.12 -24.75 -51.77
C LEU A 10 -31.40 -24.33 -50.32
N ALA A 11 -31.28 -25.26 -49.38
CA ALA A 11 -31.37 -24.97 -47.96
C ALA A 11 -30.04 -24.37 -47.46
N THR A 12 -30.02 -23.06 -47.24
CA THR A 12 -28.91 -22.35 -46.61
C THR A 12 -28.94 -22.56 -45.10
N PHE A 13 -28.06 -23.43 -44.60
CA PHE A 13 -27.88 -23.64 -43.16
C PHE A 13 -27.00 -22.51 -42.60
N ALA A 14 -27.62 -21.46 -42.07
CA ALA A 14 -26.91 -20.42 -41.34
C ALA A 14 -26.49 -20.95 -39.96
N VAL A 15 -25.23 -21.37 -39.83
CA VAL A 15 -24.63 -21.73 -38.54
C VAL A 15 -24.36 -20.43 -37.77
N THR A 16 -25.31 -20.03 -36.93
CA THR A 16 -25.05 -19.01 -35.91
C THR A 16 -24.15 -19.61 -34.83
N LEU A 17 -22.86 -19.28 -34.90
CA LEU A 17 -21.94 -19.48 -33.77
C LEU A 17 -22.40 -18.58 -32.61
N LEU A 18 -23.17 -19.14 -31.68
CA LEU A 18 -23.29 -18.56 -30.35
C LEU A 18 -21.93 -18.72 -29.66
N SER A 19 -21.19 -17.61 -29.55
CA SER A 19 -20.04 -17.51 -28.66
C SER A 19 -20.52 -17.63 -27.22
N VAL A 20 -20.59 -18.85 -26.70
CA VAL A 20 -20.78 -19.10 -25.28
C VAL A 20 -19.53 -18.57 -24.58
N ALA A 21 -19.66 -17.46 -23.86
CA ALA A 21 -18.58 -16.97 -23.02
C ALA A 21 -18.17 -18.12 -22.07
N PRO A 22 -16.87 -18.49 -22.01
CA PRO A 22 -16.46 -19.56 -21.12
C PRO A 22 -16.90 -19.22 -19.69
N PRO A 23 -17.36 -20.21 -18.90
CA PRO A 23 -17.70 -19.96 -17.51
C PRO A 23 -16.48 -19.33 -16.82
N LEU A 24 -16.71 -18.29 -16.04
CA LEU A 24 -15.70 -17.69 -15.17
C LEU A 24 -15.25 -18.75 -14.16
N ILE A 25 -14.28 -19.59 -14.55
CA ILE A 25 -13.48 -20.34 -13.59
C ILE A 25 -12.89 -19.26 -12.68
N PRO A 26 -13.15 -19.31 -11.35
CA PRO A 26 -12.62 -18.31 -10.46
C PRO A 26 -11.10 -18.37 -10.54
N ALA A 27 -10.47 -17.45 -11.30
CA ALA A 27 -9.03 -17.43 -11.52
C ALA A 27 -8.29 -17.51 -10.18
N ASP A 28 -7.34 -18.43 -10.05
CA ASP A 28 -6.48 -18.51 -8.87
C ASP A 28 -5.65 -17.21 -8.73
N ASN A 29 -5.12 -16.96 -7.53
CA ASN A 29 -4.33 -15.74 -7.29
C ASN A 29 -3.14 -15.64 -8.25
N LYS A 30 -2.53 -16.76 -8.62
CA LYS A 30 -1.44 -16.81 -9.61
C LYS A 30 -1.88 -16.27 -10.97
N THR A 31 -3.06 -16.63 -11.45
CA THR A 31 -3.62 -16.12 -12.71
C THR A 31 -3.99 -14.65 -12.57
N LEU A 32 -4.58 -14.24 -11.45
CA LEU A 32 -4.93 -12.84 -11.19
C LEU A 32 -3.67 -11.94 -11.15
N TRP A 33 -2.57 -12.39 -10.54
CA TRP A 33 -1.28 -11.70 -10.59
C TRP A 33 -0.74 -11.58 -12.01
N LYS A 34 -0.83 -12.64 -12.83
CA LYS A 34 -0.43 -12.56 -14.24
C LYS A 34 -1.26 -11.55 -15.02
N GLN A 35 -2.57 -11.48 -14.75
CA GLN A 35 -3.47 -10.51 -15.37
C GLN A 35 -3.15 -9.07 -14.91
N TYR A 36 -2.89 -8.88 -13.62
CA TYR A 36 -2.40 -7.64 -13.04
C TYR A 36 -1.13 -7.14 -13.77
N GLU A 37 -0.10 -7.98 -13.85
CA GLU A 37 1.17 -7.63 -14.52
C GLU A 37 0.97 -7.36 -16.02
N ALA A 38 0.12 -8.13 -16.69
CA ALA A 38 -0.20 -7.91 -18.10
C ALA A 38 -0.93 -6.58 -18.34
N ALA A 39 -1.85 -6.19 -17.45
CA ALA A 39 -2.52 -4.90 -17.51
C ALA A 39 -1.56 -3.74 -17.26
N LEU A 40 -0.61 -3.87 -16.32
CA LEU A 40 0.45 -2.89 -16.11
C LEU A 40 1.33 -2.71 -17.35
N LYS A 41 1.78 -3.79 -17.97
CA LYS A 41 2.59 -3.75 -19.22
C LYS A 41 1.88 -3.07 -20.38
N LYS A 42 0.55 -3.08 -20.38
CA LYS A 42 -0.30 -2.41 -21.38
C LYS A 42 -0.64 -0.96 -21.02
N GLY A 43 -0.13 -0.44 -19.90
CA GLY A 43 -0.45 0.92 -19.44
C GLY A 43 -1.90 1.08 -18.97
N LEU A 44 -2.51 0.02 -18.43
CA LEU A 44 -3.91 -0.01 -17.97
C LEU A 44 -4.00 -0.09 -16.44
N PRO A 45 -3.63 0.98 -15.70
CA PRO A 45 -3.55 0.93 -14.23
C PRO A 45 -4.90 0.70 -13.56
N LYS A 46 -6.00 1.24 -14.12
CA LYS A 46 -7.36 0.99 -13.61
C LYS A 46 -7.74 -0.49 -13.72
N THR A 47 -7.43 -1.13 -14.85
CA THR A 47 -7.68 -2.57 -15.06
C THR A 47 -6.78 -3.42 -14.16
N ALA A 48 -5.52 -3.04 -13.96
CA ALA A 48 -4.66 -3.74 -13.02
C ALA A 48 -5.24 -3.69 -11.59
N ILE A 49 -5.77 -2.54 -11.12
CA ILE A 49 -6.42 -2.45 -9.81
C ILE A 49 -7.61 -3.43 -9.68
N THR A 50 -8.43 -3.61 -10.70
CA THR A 50 -9.58 -4.53 -10.61
C THR A 50 -9.18 -6.00 -10.42
N HIS A 51 -7.95 -6.37 -10.79
CA HIS A 51 -7.41 -7.69 -10.51
C HIS A 51 -6.90 -7.86 -9.07
N LEU A 52 -6.62 -6.78 -8.34
CA LEU A 52 -6.13 -6.85 -6.95
C LEU A 52 -7.27 -7.14 -5.95
N ASP A 53 -8.46 -6.60 -6.16
CA ASP A 53 -9.61 -6.82 -5.27
C ASP A 53 -9.94 -8.31 -5.02
N PRO A 54 -10.08 -9.16 -6.05
CA PRO A 54 -10.30 -10.59 -5.82
C PRO A 54 -9.10 -11.30 -5.18
N ILE A 55 -7.86 -10.84 -5.42
CA ILE A 55 -6.67 -11.38 -4.74
C ILE A 55 -6.76 -11.10 -3.24
N ILE A 56 -7.08 -9.85 -2.86
CA ILE A 56 -7.22 -9.45 -1.46
C ILE A 56 -8.31 -10.28 -0.78
N ALA A 57 -9.49 -10.40 -1.39
CA ALA A 57 -10.60 -11.14 -0.82
C ALA A 57 -10.27 -12.63 -0.58
N ARG A 58 -9.59 -13.27 -1.53
CA ARG A 58 -9.14 -14.67 -1.40
C ARG A 58 -8.05 -14.82 -0.35
N ALA A 59 -7.02 -13.96 -0.41
CA ALA A 59 -5.91 -13.98 0.54
C ALA A 59 -6.40 -13.79 1.99
N LEU A 60 -7.38 -12.93 2.22
CA LEU A 60 -8.03 -12.78 3.53
C LEU A 60 -8.81 -14.04 3.95
N LYS A 61 -9.57 -14.65 3.03
CA LYS A 61 -10.33 -15.88 3.29
C LYS A 61 -9.41 -17.05 3.65
N ASP A 62 -8.31 -17.18 2.92
CA ASP A 62 -7.34 -18.26 3.05
C ASP A 62 -6.29 -17.96 4.14
N LYS A 63 -6.40 -16.80 4.81
CA LYS A 63 -5.45 -16.29 5.81
C LYS A 63 -4.01 -16.18 5.30
N ASN A 64 -3.84 -16.01 3.99
CA ASN A 64 -2.57 -15.64 3.37
C ASN A 64 -2.32 -14.13 3.53
N TYR A 65 -2.06 -13.73 4.78
CA TYR A 65 -1.97 -12.32 5.16
C TYR A 65 -0.86 -11.56 4.43
N ASP A 66 0.27 -12.20 4.15
CA ASP A 66 1.37 -11.62 3.38
C ASP A 66 0.91 -11.17 1.98
N GLU A 67 0.17 -12.03 1.28
CA GLU A 67 -0.37 -11.72 -0.04
C GLU A 67 -1.46 -10.65 0.02
N ALA A 68 -2.30 -10.67 1.05
CA ALA A 68 -3.31 -9.65 1.28
C ALA A 68 -2.66 -8.27 1.48
N ILE A 69 -1.66 -8.16 2.37
CA ILE A 69 -0.93 -6.92 2.63
C ILE A 69 -0.24 -6.43 1.34
N LYS A 70 0.43 -7.33 0.60
CA LYS A 70 1.08 -6.98 -0.67
C LYS A 70 0.10 -6.41 -1.68
N ALA A 71 -1.04 -7.05 -1.86
CA ALA A 71 -2.07 -6.62 -2.80
C ALA A 71 -2.73 -5.28 -2.37
N ILE A 72 -3.01 -5.11 -1.07
CA ILE A 72 -3.52 -3.85 -0.51
C ILE A 72 -2.53 -2.71 -0.75
N GLY A 73 -1.25 -2.90 -0.41
CA GLY A 73 -0.22 -1.88 -0.58
C GLY A 73 -0.04 -1.48 -2.05
N LYS A 74 -0.03 -2.45 -2.98
CA LYS A 74 0.03 -2.18 -4.42
C LYS A 74 -1.20 -1.41 -4.90
N LYS A 75 -2.39 -1.78 -4.43
CA LYS A 75 -3.63 -1.07 -4.76
C LYS A 75 -3.55 0.39 -4.32
N ILE A 76 -3.19 0.65 -3.06
CA ILE A 76 -3.00 2.01 -2.53
C ILE A 76 -1.99 2.80 -3.36
N ALA A 77 -0.84 2.21 -3.67
CA ALA A 77 0.21 2.88 -4.43
C ALA A 77 -0.28 3.29 -5.83
N MET A 78 -1.03 2.41 -6.50
CA MET A 78 -1.58 2.68 -7.82
C MET A 78 -2.71 3.69 -7.82
N GLU A 79 -3.64 3.61 -6.86
CA GLU A 79 -4.69 4.60 -6.70
C GLU A 79 -4.11 5.99 -6.46
N GLY A 80 -3.09 6.09 -5.61
CA GLY A 80 -2.35 7.33 -5.39
C GLY A 80 -1.76 7.87 -6.70
N ASN A 81 -1.14 7.02 -7.53
CA ASN A 81 -0.59 7.44 -8.82
C ASN A 81 -1.66 7.97 -9.79
N ILE A 82 -2.88 7.43 -9.75
CA ILE A 82 -4.00 7.88 -10.59
C ILE A 82 -4.58 9.21 -10.09
N GLN A 83 -4.61 9.43 -8.78
CA GLN A 83 -5.28 10.57 -8.14
C GLN A 83 -4.37 11.77 -7.85
N GLY A 84 -3.21 11.87 -8.53
CA GLY A 84 -2.31 13.02 -8.44
C GLY A 84 -1.00 12.75 -7.69
N ASN A 85 -0.73 11.50 -7.32
CA ASN A 85 0.50 11.01 -6.69
C ASN A 85 0.85 11.76 -5.39
N LEU A 86 -0.17 12.09 -4.60
CA LEU A 86 -0.02 12.75 -3.31
C LEU A 86 0.44 11.73 -2.24
N PRO A 87 1.64 11.89 -1.66
CA PRO A 87 2.19 10.93 -0.70
C PRO A 87 1.34 10.78 0.58
N GLU A 88 0.68 11.85 1.00
CA GLU A 88 -0.24 11.87 2.14
C GLU A 88 -1.44 10.94 1.96
N GLU A 89 -1.94 10.78 0.74
CA GLU A 89 -3.10 9.91 0.50
C GLU A 89 -2.77 8.44 0.72
N LYS A 90 -1.52 8.04 0.46
CA LYS A 90 -1.08 6.66 0.71
C LYS A 90 -1.17 6.34 2.20
N ILE A 91 -0.73 7.28 3.05
CA ILE A 91 -0.84 7.18 4.51
C ILE A 91 -2.30 7.03 4.92
N VAL A 92 -3.18 7.96 4.50
CA VAL A 92 -4.60 7.95 4.88
C VAL A 92 -5.31 6.66 4.46
N ARG A 93 -5.04 6.18 3.24
CA ARG A 93 -5.61 4.92 2.74
C ARG A 93 -5.11 3.73 3.55
N LEU A 94 -3.83 3.66 3.86
CA LEU A 94 -3.28 2.55 4.64
C LEU A 94 -3.82 2.55 6.07
N GLU A 95 -3.99 3.72 6.70
CA GLU A 95 -4.65 3.81 8.01
C GLU A 95 -6.09 3.27 7.97
N ALA A 96 -6.85 3.60 6.91
CA ALA A 96 -8.19 3.07 6.73
C ALA A 96 -8.20 1.54 6.50
N GLU A 97 -7.22 1.01 5.76
CA GLU A 97 -7.06 -0.44 5.55
C GLU A 97 -6.66 -1.16 6.85
N ILE A 98 -5.77 -0.59 7.67
CA ILE A 98 -5.39 -1.14 8.98
C ILE A 98 -6.60 -1.23 9.90
N ALA A 99 -7.47 -0.22 9.90
CA ALA A 99 -8.65 -0.18 10.78
C ALA A 99 -9.65 -1.32 10.53
N LYS A 100 -9.68 -1.88 9.31
CA LYS A 100 -10.55 -3.02 8.94
C LYS A 100 -9.80 -4.35 8.81
N ALA A 101 -8.48 -4.37 8.97
CA ALA A 101 -7.68 -5.57 8.80
C ALA A 101 -7.81 -6.52 10.00
N PRO A 102 -7.69 -7.85 9.78
CA PRO A 102 -7.42 -8.80 10.85
C PRO A 102 -6.24 -8.35 11.73
N LYS A 103 -6.31 -8.64 13.03
CA LYS A 103 -5.29 -8.19 14.01
C LYS A 103 -3.91 -8.76 13.70
N GLU A 104 -3.85 -9.92 13.06
CA GLU A 104 -2.64 -10.61 12.64
C GLU A 104 -1.87 -9.86 11.55
N MET A 105 -2.57 -9.09 10.71
CA MET A 105 -1.95 -8.25 9.67
C MET A 105 -1.39 -6.95 10.23
N ALA A 106 -2.00 -6.44 11.32
CA ALA A 106 -1.73 -5.09 11.83
C ALA A 106 -0.25 -4.81 12.09
N PRO A 107 0.56 -5.69 12.71
CA PRO A 107 1.98 -5.42 12.95
C PRO A 107 2.78 -5.06 11.70
N VAL A 108 2.59 -5.82 10.61
CA VAL A 108 3.32 -5.60 9.36
C VAL A 108 2.78 -4.38 8.62
N MET A 109 1.46 -4.17 8.65
CA MET A 109 0.88 -2.96 8.04
C MET A 109 1.27 -1.69 8.79
N ASP A 110 1.32 -1.72 10.12
CA ASP A 110 1.83 -0.65 10.97
C ASP A 110 3.31 -0.38 10.66
N ALA A 111 4.12 -1.43 10.42
CA ALA A 111 5.50 -1.27 9.97
C ALA A 111 5.60 -0.53 8.63
N ILE A 112 4.80 -0.89 7.65
CA ILE A 112 4.75 -0.18 6.36
C ILE A 112 4.31 1.27 6.60
N LEU A 113 3.28 1.49 7.41
CA LEU A 113 2.74 2.82 7.72
C LEU A 113 3.78 3.72 8.40
N ALA A 114 4.50 3.23 9.42
CA ALA A 114 5.54 3.98 10.11
C ALA A 114 6.62 4.47 9.13
N ASN A 115 7.01 3.61 8.19
CA ASN A 115 7.98 3.96 7.16
C ASN A 115 7.43 4.96 6.14
N TRP A 116 6.15 4.90 5.79
CA TRP A 116 5.52 5.89 4.92
C TRP A 116 5.43 7.26 5.58
N TYR A 117 5.12 7.32 6.88
CA TYR A 117 5.17 8.56 7.65
C TYR A 117 6.58 9.16 7.68
N TRP A 118 7.59 8.34 7.96
CA TRP A 118 8.99 8.78 7.95
C TRP A 118 9.38 9.32 6.58
N HIS A 119 9.03 8.60 5.50
CA HIS A 119 9.32 9.04 4.14
C HIS A 119 8.61 10.35 3.78
N TYR A 120 7.35 10.49 4.18
CA TYR A 120 6.57 11.71 3.98
C TYR A 120 7.28 12.91 4.61
N PHE A 121 7.71 12.77 5.87
CA PHE A 121 8.48 13.79 6.55
C PHE A 121 9.79 14.10 5.82
N GLN A 122 10.59 13.10 5.46
CA GLN A 122 11.85 13.31 4.75
C GLN A 122 11.66 14.09 3.44
N ARG A 123 10.61 13.76 2.67
CA ARG A 123 10.29 14.46 1.41
C ARG A 123 9.78 15.88 1.60
N ASN A 124 9.12 16.16 2.72
CA ASN A 124 8.55 17.47 3.03
C ASN A 124 9.33 18.22 4.11
N ARG A 125 10.56 17.78 4.42
CA ARG A 125 11.37 18.26 5.55
C ARG A 125 11.50 19.79 5.55
N TRP A 126 11.77 20.39 4.40
CA TRP A 126 11.89 21.84 4.24
C TRP A 126 10.60 22.59 4.60
N ARG A 127 9.41 22.04 4.32
CA ARG A 127 8.11 22.66 4.67
C ARG A 127 7.90 22.67 6.17
N PHE A 128 8.26 21.58 6.84
CA PHE A 128 8.14 21.47 8.29
C PHE A 128 9.11 22.41 9.02
N MET A 129 10.31 22.66 8.46
CA MET A 129 11.26 23.64 9.01
C MET A 129 10.79 25.09 8.86
N GLN A 130 9.94 25.39 7.89
CA GLN A 130 9.45 26.75 7.62
C GLN A 130 8.17 27.10 8.40
N ARG A 131 7.52 26.11 9.02
CA ARG A 131 6.29 26.32 9.78
C ARG A 131 6.61 26.76 11.19
N THR A 132 6.01 27.85 11.63
CA THR A 132 5.91 28.20 13.04
C THR A 132 5.05 27.17 13.75
N GLN A 133 5.42 26.80 14.99
CA GLN A 133 4.57 25.97 15.85
C GLN A 133 3.22 26.65 16.01
N SER A 134 2.19 26.10 15.39
CA SER A 134 0.83 26.53 15.65
C SER A 134 0.35 25.69 16.82
N GLY A 135 0.27 26.28 18.01
CA GLY A 135 -0.34 25.63 19.20
C GLY A 135 -1.83 25.28 19.06
N ALA A 136 -2.38 25.37 17.84
CA ALA A 136 -3.70 24.88 17.51
C ALA A 136 -3.66 23.35 17.35
N ALA A 137 -4.67 22.67 17.90
CA ALA A 137 -4.85 21.24 17.71
C ALA A 137 -4.91 20.91 16.21
N ALA A 138 -3.80 20.42 15.67
CA ALA A 138 -3.73 20.01 14.28
C ALA A 138 -4.67 18.80 14.09
N GLY A 139 -5.61 18.90 13.15
CA GLY A 139 -6.57 17.83 12.85
C GLY A 139 -5.91 16.58 12.27
N LYS A 140 -6.67 15.69 11.63
CA LYS A 140 -6.11 14.47 11.01
C LYS A 140 -5.32 14.73 9.72
N ASP A 141 -5.38 15.95 9.17
CA ASP A 141 -4.68 16.29 7.92
C ASP A 141 -3.19 16.54 8.20
N ILE A 142 -2.34 15.59 7.82
CA ILE A 142 -0.88 15.65 7.92
C ILE A 142 -0.28 16.91 7.28
N LYS A 143 -0.96 17.51 6.28
CA LYS A 143 -0.53 18.76 5.66
C LYS A 143 -0.68 19.96 6.58
N THR A 144 -1.44 19.85 7.66
CA THR A 144 -1.62 20.94 8.64
C THR A 144 -0.67 20.83 9.83
N TRP A 145 0.09 19.73 9.92
CA TRP A 145 0.93 19.46 11.08
C TRP A 145 2.17 20.35 11.08
N ASP A 146 2.57 20.76 12.28
CA ASP A 146 3.88 21.36 12.52
C ASP A 146 4.94 20.28 12.71
N LEU A 147 6.18 20.72 12.96
CA LEU A 147 7.31 19.82 13.14
C LEU A 147 7.14 18.90 14.35
N ALA A 148 6.73 19.43 15.51
CA ALA A 148 6.61 18.66 16.73
C ALA A 148 5.57 17.54 16.56
N ARG A 149 4.42 17.86 15.97
CA ARG A 149 3.33 16.90 15.74
C ARG A 149 3.73 15.76 14.81
N ILE A 150 4.38 16.04 13.67
CA ILE A 150 4.78 14.98 12.73
C ILE A 150 5.85 14.07 13.34
N LEU A 151 6.81 14.63 14.09
CA LEU A 151 7.83 13.83 14.76
C LEU A 151 7.21 12.95 15.85
N GLN A 152 6.30 13.49 16.66
CA GLN A 152 5.58 12.73 17.68
C GLN A 152 4.77 11.57 17.09
N GLU A 153 4.07 11.81 15.97
CA GLU A 153 3.30 10.75 15.32
C GLU A 153 4.24 9.66 14.77
N ILE A 154 5.34 10.03 14.10
CA ILE A 154 6.33 9.07 13.62
C ILE A 154 6.90 8.24 14.77
N ASP A 155 7.27 8.89 15.88
CA ASP A 155 7.74 8.21 17.10
C ASP A 155 6.71 7.19 17.60
N THR A 156 5.45 7.62 17.73
CA THR A 156 4.34 6.76 18.16
C THR A 156 4.19 5.54 17.24
N LYS A 157 4.24 5.73 15.91
CA LYS A 157 4.14 4.61 14.96
C LYS A 157 5.35 3.67 15.07
N PHE A 158 6.57 4.20 15.24
CA PHE A 158 7.77 3.36 15.41
C PHE A 158 7.73 2.57 16.72
N GLN A 159 7.39 3.19 17.84
CA GLN A 159 7.25 2.52 19.13
C GLN A 159 6.20 1.42 19.09
N LYS A 160 5.01 1.71 18.53
CA LYS A 160 3.95 0.71 18.32
C LYS A 160 4.46 -0.46 17.49
N THR A 161 5.09 -0.18 16.37
CA THR A 161 5.59 -1.22 15.46
C THR A 161 6.65 -2.09 16.12
N LEU A 162 7.66 -1.47 16.76
CA LEU A 162 8.78 -2.18 17.37
C LEU A 162 8.35 -3.04 18.57
N SER A 163 7.22 -2.73 19.21
CA SER A 163 6.64 -3.58 20.25
C SER A 163 6.20 -4.96 19.72
N ALA A 164 5.88 -5.08 18.42
CA ALA A 164 5.46 -6.33 17.77
C ALA A 164 6.65 -7.17 17.26
N ARG A 165 7.76 -7.15 17.99
CA ARG A 165 9.05 -7.78 17.64
C ARG A 165 8.93 -9.21 17.13
N GLU A 166 8.17 -10.05 17.82
CA GLU A 166 8.07 -11.49 17.51
C GLU A 166 7.39 -11.77 16.16
N VAL A 167 6.43 -10.93 15.77
CA VAL A 167 5.76 -11.04 14.47
C VAL A 167 6.69 -10.52 13.37
N LEU A 168 7.29 -9.35 13.59
CA LEU A 168 8.11 -8.68 12.57
C LEU A 168 9.42 -9.41 12.26
N LYS A 169 9.99 -10.14 13.23
CA LYS A 169 11.16 -11.00 12.99
C LYS A 169 10.86 -12.23 12.14
N LYS A 170 9.59 -12.63 12.01
CA LYS A 170 9.17 -13.75 11.17
C LYS A 170 8.73 -13.32 9.77
N ALA A 171 8.54 -12.02 9.56
CA ALA A 171 8.13 -11.44 8.29
C ALA A 171 9.37 -11.08 7.45
N PRO A 172 9.68 -11.80 6.36
CA PRO A 172 10.81 -11.47 5.51
C PRO A 172 10.58 -10.14 4.80
N VAL A 173 11.59 -9.26 4.80
CA VAL A 173 11.48 -7.93 4.16
C VAL A 173 11.20 -8.04 2.66
N ALA A 174 11.79 -9.06 2.00
CA ALA A 174 11.66 -9.30 0.57
C ALA A 174 10.20 -9.54 0.13
N THR A 175 9.34 -10.06 1.01
CA THR A 175 7.90 -10.21 0.73
C THR A 175 7.24 -8.85 0.44
N TYR A 176 7.73 -7.79 1.07
CA TYR A 176 7.14 -6.45 1.09
C TYR A 176 7.98 -5.39 0.35
N GLU A 177 9.06 -5.78 -0.32
CA GLU A 177 10.04 -4.84 -0.91
C GLU A 177 9.41 -3.78 -1.83
N ASP A 178 8.35 -4.14 -2.55
CA ASP A 178 7.63 -3.26 -3.47
C ASP A 178 6.86 -2.13 -2.76
N LEU A 179 6.62 -2.29 -1.46
CA LEU A 179 5.89 -1.33 -0.61
C LEU A 179 6.84 -0.45 0.21
N LEU A 180 8.13 -0.80 0.23
CA LEU A 180 9.14 -0.14 1.04
C LEU A 180 10.04 0.71 0.15
N GLN A 181 10.53 1.82 0.70
CA GLN A 181 11.56 2.57 -0.01
C GLN A 181 12.89 1.81 0.10
N LYS A 182 13.44 1.43 -1.06
CA LYS A 182 14.75 0.79 -1.12
C LYS A 182 15.82 1.77 -0.64
N GLY A 183 16.54 1.36 0.41
CA GLY A 183 17.75 2.05 0.86
C GLY A 183 18.97 1.62 0.07
N SER A 184 20.15 2.10 0.46
CA SER A 184 21.43 1.71 -0.12
C SER A 184 22.01 0.42 0.47
N THR A 185 21.52 -0.03 1.62
CA THR A 185 22.00 -1.25 2.29
C THR A 185 21.29 -2.50 1.75
N PRO A 186 22.03 -3.54 1.32
CA PRO A 186 21.44 -4.78 0.83
C PRO A 186 20.52 -5.47 1.86
N ASP A 187 19.49 -6.16 1.35
CA ASP A 187 18.52 -6.89 2.18
C ASP A 187 19.18 -8.02 3.00
N SER A 188 20.33 -8.54 2.56
CA SER A 188 21.11 -9.55 3.29
C SER A 188 21.53 -9.09 4.69
N TYR A 189 21.63 -7.77 4.91
CA TYR A 189 21.95 -7.20 6.23
C TYR A 189 20.71 -6.85 7.06
N ARG A 190 19.51 -6.91 6.47
CA ARG A 190 18.23 -6.58 7.11
C ARG A 190 17.13 -7.51 6.61
N PRO A 191 17.20 -8.82 6.91
CA PRO A 191 16.36 -9.83 6.28
C PRO A 191 14.88 -9.74 6.70
N THR A 192 14.57 -9.13 7.85
CA THR A 192 13.20 -9.10 8.40
C THR A 192 12.62 -7.69 8.43
N MET A 193 11.29 -7.61 8.51
CA MET A 193 10.59 -6.35 8.74
C MET A 193 11.04 -5.68 10.05
N PHE A 194 11.42 -6.47 11.07
CA PHE A 194 11.96 -5.91 12.31
C PHE A 194 13.29 -5.18 12.06
N ASP A 195 14.23 -5.79 11.33
CA ASP A 195 15.53 -5.20 11.05
C ASP A 195 15.39 -3.93 10.20
N PHE A 196 14.48 -3.96 9.23
CA PHE A 196 14.18 -2.80 8.38
C PHE A 196 13.60 -1.63 9.19
N VAL A 197 12.57 -1.87 10.01
CA VAL A 197 11.94 -0.83 10.83
C VAL A 197 12.90 -0.31 11.89
N ALA A 198 13.64 -1.18 12.58
CA ALA A 198 14.60 -0.78 13.61
C ALA A 198 15.70 0.12 13.03
N HIS A 199 16.17 -0.19 11.83
CA HIS A 199 17.13 0.65 11.12
C HIS A 199 16.56 2.04 10.80
N ASN A 200 15.34 2.11 10.27
CA ASN A 200 14.72 3.40 9.92
C ASN A 200 14.35 4.21 11.17
N ALA A 201 13.93 3.55 12.26
CA ALA A 201 13.73 4.18 13.56
C ALA A 201 15.04 4.78 14.10
N LEU A 202 16.17 4.06 13.98
CA LEU A 202 17.47 4.59 14.37
C LEU A 202 17.83 5.86 13.58
N GLN A 203 17.64 5.85 12.26
CA GLN A 203 17.84 7.04 11.42
C GLN A 203 16.94 8.21 11.84
N PHE A 204 15.67 7.92 12.14
CA PHE A 204 14.72 8.91 12.64
C PHE A 204 15.18 9.54 13.96
N TYR A 205 15.61 8.72 14.94
CA TYR A 205 16.07 9.21 16.25
C TYR A 205 17.42 9.92 16.21
N GLN A 206 18.23 9.68 15.18
CA GLN A 206 19.51 10.38 14.95
C GLN A 206 19.34 11.65 14.09
N ALA A 207 18.15 11.93 13.58
CA ALA A 207 17.92 13.10 12.75
C ALA A 207 18.12 14.41 13.55
N PRO A 208 18.78 15.44 13.00
CA PRO A 208 19.03 16.71 13.71
C PRO A 208 17.76 17.38 14.26
N GLU A 209 16.62 17.19 13.60
CA GLU A 209 15.33 17.72 14.04
C GLU A 209 14.88 17.19 15.41
N GLN A 210 15.38 16.03 15.82
CA GLN A 210 15.12 15.48 17.15
C GLN A 210 15.73 16.36 18.25
N ALA A 211 16.89 16.96 18.00
CA ALA A 211 17.52 17.86 18.96
C ALA A 211 16.77 19.19 19.07
N GLY A 212 16.35 19.76 17.93
CA GLY A 212 15.58 20.99 17.88
C GLY A 212 14.19 20.86 18.53
N ALA A 213 13.47 19.77 18.27
CA ALA A 213 12.17 19.51 18.87
C ALA A 213 12.25 19.33 20.40
N LYS A 214 13.18 18.48 20.87
CA LYS A 214 13.39 18.26 22.32
C LYS A 214 13.80 19.53 23.07
N ALA A 215 14.60 20.39 22.44
CA ALA A 215 14.98 21.68 23.03
C ALA A 215 13.76 22.62 23.13
N SER A 216 12.93 22.71 22.08
CA SER A 216 11.73 23.54 22.10
C SER A 216 10.76 23.13 23.20
N ASP A 217 10.50 21.83 23.37
CA ASP A 217 9.59 21.32 24.41
C ASP A 217 10.11 21.60 25.84
N ALA A 218 11.44 21.67 26.02
CA ALA A 218 12.06 21.95 27.32
C ALA A 218 11.93 23.43 27.75
N PHE A 219 11.63 24.35 26.83
CA PHE A 219 11.51 25.78 27.09
C PHE A 219 10.06 26.30 27.09
N GLU A 220 9.06 25.43 26.93
CA GLU A 220 7.67 25.80 27.23
C GLU A 220 7.50 25.94 28.76
N ILE A 221 7.77 27.14 29.26
CA ILE A 221 7.44 27.51 30.63
C ILE A 221 5.92 27.50 30.72
N SER A 222 5.36 26.54 31.46
CA SER A 222 3.92 26.50 31.73
C SER A 222 3.50 27.81 32.41
N ALA A 223 2.90 28.72 31.65
CA ALA A 223 2.24 29.88 32.21
C ALA A 223 1.01 29.36 32.97
N LYS A 224 1.08 29.43 34.30
CA LYS A 224 -0.03 29.17 35.21
C LYS A 224 -1.12 30.22 35.07
#